data_AF-C5KNR7-F1
#
_entry.id   AF-C5KNR7-F1
#
_cell.length_a   1.000
_cell.length_b   1.000
_cell.length_c   1.000
_cell.angle_alpha   90.00
_cell.angle_beta   90.00
_cell.angle_gamma   90.00
#
_symmetry.space_group_name_H-M   'P 1'
#
loop_
_entity.id
_entity.type
_entity.pdbx_description
1 polymer ?
#
loop_
_entity_poly.entity_id
_entity_poly.type
_entity_poly.pdbx_seq_one_letter_code
_entity_poly.pdbx_strand_id
1 'polypeptide(L)'
;MKAPPSAATSAVSWRPEGIKHKKNEIFLDVIEKLNLLVAANGQVLQSEIFGSLKMKSFLSGMPECKLGLNDKLLAAGGAGGSTRGGKGVEMEDIKFHQCVRLSRFEQDRTISFIPPDGEFELMSYRLNTLVKPLITVEAVVDPSQSGRRLEVMIKAKSQFKSRSIANSVEIHVPVPGDVDTPQCKASTGSVKYHPEKDCVIWSIKQFPGQKITL
;
A
#
# COMPACT_ATOMS: atom_id res chain seq x y z
N MET A 1 0.58 -7.25 -49.21
CA MET A 1 0.95 -6.14 -48.30
C MET A 1 0.09 -6.25 -47.05
N LYS A 2 0.67 -6.47 -45.86
CA LYS A 2 -0.09 -6.42 -44.60
C LYS A 2 -0.36 -4.95 -44.27
N ALA A 3 -1.62 -4.57 -44.16
CA ALA A 3 -1.98 -3.23 -43.70
C ALA A 3 -1.39 -2.99 -42.30
N PRO A 4 -0.83 -1.80 -42.02
CA PRO A 4 -0.37 -1.47 -40.69
C PRO A 4 -1.55 -1.55 -39.70
N PRO A 5 -1.34 -2.01 -38.46
CA PRO A 5 -2.42 -2.08 -37.48
C PRO A 5 -3.03 -0.68 -37.29
N SER A 6 -4.35 -0.58 -37.46
CA SER A 6 -5.13 0.67 -37.43
C SER A 6 -5.00 1.47 -36.13
N ALA A 7 -4.46 0.84 -35.07
CA ALA A 7 -4.16 1.48 -33.79
C ALA A 7 -3.07 2.56 -33.88
N ALA A 8 -2.23 2.58 -34.92
CA ALA A 8 -1.14 3.56 -35.06
C ALA A 8 -1.63 4.95 -35.52
N THR A 9 -2.88 5.09 -35.98
CA THR A 9 -3.46 6.34 -36.51
C THR A 9 -4.73 6.80 -35.79
N SER A 10 -5.22 6.07 -34.78
CA SER A 10 -6.40 6.45 -34.02
C SER A 10 -6.01 7.29 -32.79
N ALA A 11 -6.93 8.14 -32.31
CA ALA A 11 -6.73 8.92 -31.08
C ALA A 11 -6.64 8.07 -29.80
N VAL A 12 -6.89 6.75 -29.90
CA VAL A 12 -6.87 5.79 -28.78
C VAL A 12 -5.97 4.62 -29.16
N SER A 13 -4.68 4.74 -28.83
CA SER A 13 -3.64 3.75 -29.19
C SER A 13 -3.60 2.52 -28.29
N TRP A 14 -4.25 2.57 -27.12
CA TRP A 14 -4.16 1.56 -26.05
C TRP A 14 -5.35 0.59 -26.00
N ARG A 15 -6.35 0.73 -26.88
CA ARG A 15 -7.53 -0.14 -26.90
C ARG A 15 -7.99 -0.43 -28.33
N PRO A 16 -7.91 -1.68 -28.81
CA PRO A 16 -8.41 -2.04 -30.13
C PRO A 16 -9.94 -2.08 -30.16
N GLU A 17 -10.51 -1.77 -31.33
CA GLU A 17 -11.94 -1.91 -31.57
C GLU A 17 -12.38 -3.38 -31.64
N GLY A 18 -13.68 -3.62 -31.43
CA GLY A 18 -14.27 -4.96 -31.61
C GLY A 18 -14.04 -5.97 -30.48
N ILE A 19 -13.43 -5.56 -29.36
CA ILE A 19 -13.32 -6.42 -28.17
C ILE A 19 -14.72 -6.87 -27.72
N LYS A 20 -14.87 -8.17 -27.46
CA LYS A 20 -16.08 -8.78 -26.93
C LYS A 20 -15.73 -9.71 -25.78
N HIS A 21 -16.37 -9.49 -24.64
CA HIS A 21 -16.31 -10.39 -23.49
C HIS A 21 -17.69 -11.03 -23.27
N LYS A 22 -17.73 -12.28 -22.81
CA LYS A 22 -18.98 -12.97 -22.47
C LYS A 22 -19.73 -12.26 -21.33
N LYS A 23 -18.97 -11.67 -20.41
CA LYS A 23 -19.44 -10.90 -19.27
C LYS A 23 -18.61 -9.64 -19.16
N ASN A 24 -19.26 -8.50 -18.99
CA ASN A 24 -18.57 -7.23 -18.81
C ASN A 24 -18.26 -7.04 -17.33
N GLU A 25 -16.98 -7.07 -16.96
CA GLU A 25 -16.52 -6.96 -15.58
C GLU A 25 -15.31 -6.04 -15.46
N ILE A 26 -15.20 -5.40 -14.30
CA ILE A 26 -14.06 -4.58 -13.92
C ILE A 26 -13.66 -4.99 -12.50
N PHE A 27 -12.37 -5.12 -12.28
CA PHE A 27 -11.76 -5.28 -10.95
C PHE A 27 -10.83 -4.09 -10.70
N LEU A 28 -10.89 -3.53 -9.49
CA LEU A 28 -9.98 -2.47 -9.03
C LEU A 28 -9.31 -2.93 -7.74
N ASP A 29 -7.99 -2.97 -7.76
CA ASP A 29 -7.17 -3.21 -6.58
C ASP A 29 -6.50 -1.89 -6.16
N VAL A 30 -6.79 -1.45 -4.94
CA VAL A 30 -6.12 -0.30 -4.30
C VAL A 30 -5.02 -0.84 -3.41
N ILE A 31 -3.77 -0.60 -3.80
CA ILE A 31 -2.59 -1.15 -3.12
C ILE A 31 -1.79 0.01 -2.55
N GLU A 32 -1.61 0.02 -1.23
CA GLU A 32 -0.85 1.06 -0.53
C GLU A 32 0.37 0.47 0.17
N LYS A 33 1.52 1.12 -0.02
CA LYS A 33 2.76 0.84 0.70
C LYS A 33 3.04 1.99 1.66
N LEU A 34 3.03 1.68 2.96
CA LEU A 34 3.36 2.62 4.03
C LEU A 34 4.85 2.48 4.37
N ASN A 35 5.61 3.56 4.17
CA ASN A 35 6.98 3.70 4.62
C ASN A 35 6.99 4.59 5.87
N LEU A 36 7.63 4.12 6.94
CA LEU A 36 7.73 4.84 8.21
C LEU A 36 9.18 4.83 8.70
N LEU A 37 9.62 5.98 9.20
CA LEU A 37 10.83 6.12 10.02
C LEU A 37 10.41 6.57 11.41
N VAL A 38 10.78 5.80 12.43
CA VAL A 38 10.41 6.06 13.82
C VAL A 38 11.68 6.18 14.65
N ALA A 39 11.80 7.26 15.42
CA ALA A 39 12.90 7.47 16.35
C ALA A 39 12.81 6.53 17.57
N ALA A 40 13.92 6.36 18.29
CA ALA A 40 13.99 5.50 19.48
C ALA A 40 13.00 5.90 20.60
N ASN A 41 12.61 7.19 20.66
CA ASN A 41 11.58 7.69 21.59
C ASN A 41 10.14 7.43 21.11
N GLY A 42 9.95 6.75 19.98
CA GLY A 42 8.63 6.46 19.38
C GLY A 42 8.07 7.57 18.49
N GLN A 43 8.78 8.69 18.31
CA GLN A 43 8.33 9.77 17.42
C GLN A 43 8.46 9.34 15.94
N VAL A 44 7.39 9.53 15.17
CA VAL A 44 7.43 9.33 13.71
C VAL A 44 8.19 10.50 13.08
N LEU A 45 9.32 10.21 12.44
CA LEU A 45 10.17 11.18 11.74
C LEU A 45 9.76 11.35 10.28
N GLN A 46 9.38 10.25 9.61
CA GLN A 46 8.92 10.25 8.22
C GLN A 46 7.75 9.27 8.06
N SER A 47 6.76 9.65 7.26
CA SER A 47 5.57 8.85 6.98
C SER A 47 5.09 9.13 5.58
N GLU A 48 5.25 8.15 4.70
CA GLU A 48 4.88 8.26 3.29
C GLU A 48 4.04 7.05 2.87
N ILE A 49 2.95 7.32 2.17
CA ILE A 49 2.13 6.28 1.56
C ILE A 49 2.25 6.39 0.05
N PHE A 50 2.68 5.30 -0.57
CA PHE A 50 2.68 5.12 -2.02
C PHE A 50 1.49 4.24 -2.40
N GLY A 51 0.51 4.83 -3.07
CA GLY A 51 -0.66 4.14 -3.57
C GLY A 51 -0.54 3.83 -5.06
N SER A 52 -1.05 2.66 -5.46
CA SER A 52 -1.26 2.29 -6.86
C SER A 52 -2.65 1.69 -7.00
N LEU A 53 -3.35 2.13 -8.04
CA LEU A 53 -4.67 1.64 -8.37
C LEU A 53 -4.56 0.81 -9.66
N LYS A 54 -4.59 -0.51 -9.46
CA LYS A 54 -4.50 -1.50 -10.54
C LYS A 54 -5.89 -1.90 -10.97
N MET A 55 -6.10 -1.98 -12.27
CA MET A 55 -7.38 -2.29 -12.87
C MET A 55 -7.26 -3.52 -13.74
N LYS A 56 -8.26 -4.40 -13.68
CA LYS A 56 -8.48 -5.46 -14.68
C LYS A 56 -9.82 -5.19 -15.36
N SER A 57 -9.77 -4.87 -16.65
CA SER A 57 -10.93 -4.48 -17.44
C SER A 57 -11.26 -5.57 -18.46
N PHE A 58 -12.44 -6.15 -18.34
CA PHE A 58 -13.00 -7.12 -19.29
C PHE A 58 -14.30 -6.54 -19.83
N LEU A 59 -14.20 -5.46 -20.60
CA LEU A 59 -15.35 -4.75 -21.16
C LEU A 59 -15.41 -4.88 -22.68
N SER A 60 -16.62 -5.01 -23.23
CA SER A 60 -16.83 -5.08 -24.68
C SER A 60 -16.87 -3.68 -25.31
N GLY A 61 -16.42 -3.56 -26.57
CA GLY A 61 -16.45 -2.31 -27.33
C GLY A 61 -15.43 -1.27 -26.86
N MET A 62 -15.79 0.01 -26.95
CA MET A 62 -14.97 1.17 -26.57
C MET A 62 -15.65 1.98 -25.45
N PRO A 63 -15.73 1.44 -24.22
CA PRO A 63 -16.46 2.08 -23.13
C PRO A 63 -15.70 3.30 -22.58
N GLU A 64 -16.40 4.38 -22.28
CA GLU A 64 -15.89 5.48 -21.46
C GLU A 64 -16.24 5.21 -19.99
N CYS A 65 -15.22 5.10 -19.14
CA CYS A 65 -15.35 4.93 -17.70
C CYS A 65 -15.10 6.25 -16.98
N LYS A 66 -15.76 6.42 -15.83
CA LYS A 66 -15.52 7.52 -14.89
C LYS A 66 -15.31 6.95 -13.50
N LEU A 67 -14.22 7.35 -12.84
CA LEU A 67 -13.90 6.96 -11.47
C LEU A 67 -13.96 8.19 -10.57
N GLY A 68 -14.76 8.09 -9.50
CA GLY A 68 -14.81 9.09 -8.44
C GLY A 68 -14.01 8.62 -7.22
N LEU A 69 -13.12 9.48 -6.73
CA LEU A 69 -12.35 9.27 -5.50
C LEU A 69 -12.80 10.28 -4.44
N ASN A 70 -12.57 9.98 -3.17
CA ASN A 70 -12.79 10.90 -2.06
C ASN A 70 -11.65 11.92 -1.95
N ASP A 71 -11.41 12.69 -3.01
CA ASP A 71 -10.42 13.75 -3.03
C ASP A 71 -10.88 14.93 -2.16
N LYS A 72 -9.99 15.41 -1.29
CA LYS A 72 -10.24 16.58 -0.42
C LYS A 72 -10.49 17.86 -1.22
N LEU A 73 -9.85 18.01 -2.38
CA LEU A 73 -10.04 19.19 -3.24
C LEU A 73 -11.44 19.20 -3.87
N LEU A 74 -11.96 18.02 -4.22
CA LEU A 74 -13.36 17.86 -4.64
C LEU A 74 -14.35 18.23 -3.53
N ALA A 75 -14.03 17.91 -2.29
CA ALA A 75 -14.87 18.22 -1.14
C ALA A 75 -14.88 19.72 -0.77
N ALA A 76 -13.82 20.47 -1.10
CA ALA A 76 -13.69 21.90 -0.81
C ALA A 76 -14.27 22.82 -1.92
N GLY A 77 -14.42 22.31 -3.15
CA GLY A 77 -14.81 23.09 -4.34
C GLY A 77 -16.31 23.22 -4.64
N GLY A 78 -17.20 22.63 -3.83
CA GLY A 78 -18.64 22.95 -3.83
C GLY A 78 -19.38 22.81 -5.17
N ALA A 79 -19.62 21.59 -5.66
CA ALA A 79 -20.66 21.29 -6.64
C ALA A 79 -21.02 19.79 -6.66
N GLY A 80 -21.61 19.28 -5.58
CA GLY A 80 -22.08 17.89 -5.56
C GLY A 80 -22.43 17.43 -4.16
N GLY A 81 -23.73 17.47 -3.83
CA GLY A 81 -24.23 16.97 -2.56
C GLY A 81 -23.90 15.49 -2.37
N SER A 82 -22.94 15.21 -1.49
CA SER A 82 -22.94 13.99 -0.70
C SER A 82 -22.52 14.32 0.71
N THR A 83 -23.55 14.54 1.52
CA THR A 83 -23.57 14.29 2.96
C THR A 83 -23.00 12.92 3.26
N ARG A 84 -21.72 12.86 3.62
CA ARG A 84 -21.12 11.82 4.48
C ARG A 84 -19.80 12.39 4.96
N GLY A 85 -19.62 12.50 6.28
CA GLY A 85 -18.41 13.00 6.93
C GLY A 85 -17.16 12.14 6.67
N GLY A 86 -16.81 11.92 5.40
CA GLY A 86 -15.62 11.27 4.94
C GLY A 86 -14.48 12.27 4.93
N LYS A 87 -13.45 11.99 5.72
CA LYS A 87 -12.18 12.70 5.67
C LYS A 87 -11.60 12.53 4.26
N GLY A 88 -11.65 13.57 3.43
CA GLY A 88 -11.09 13.49 2.07
C GLY A 88 -9.58 13.23 2.13
N VAL A 89 -9.06 12.62 1.08
CA VAL A 89 -7.65 12.25 0.93
C VAL A 89 -6.95 13.35 0.13
N GLU A 90 -5.84 13.84 0.66
CA GLU A 90 -5.02 14.86 0.01
C GLU A 90 -3.86 14.18 -0.69
N MET A 91 -3.93 14.13 -2.01
CA MET A 91 -2.94 13.49 -2.85
C MET A 91 -1.97 14.56 -3.36
N GLU A 92 -0.68 14.42 -3.08
CA GLU A 92 0.34 15.40 -3.51
C GLU A 92 0.74 15.15 -4.96
N ASP A 93 1.31 13.96 -5.23
CA ASP A 93 1.76 13.57 -6.55
C ASP A 93 0.84 12.52 -7.10
N ILE A 94 0.18 12.80 -8.24
CA ILE A 94 -0.65 11.84 -8.94
C ILE A 94 -0.07 11.61 -10.33
N LYS A 95 0.09 10.35 -10.70
CA LYS A 95 0.45 9.92 -12.05
C LYS A 95 -0.67 9.07 -12.62
N PHE A 96 -1.08 9.39 -13.84
CA PHE A 96 -2.13 8.66 -14.54
C PHE A 96 -1.55 7.85 -15.69
N HIS A 97 -2.25 6.77 -16.02
CA HIS A 97 -2.08 6.11 -17.30
C HIS A 97 -2.50 7.05 -18.44
N GLN A 98 -1.89 6.89 -19.62
CA GLN A 98 -2.18 7.67 -20.83
C GLN A 98 -3.66 7.63 -21.26
N CYS A 99 -4.43 6.67 -20.77
CA CYS A 99 -5.85 6.55 -21.08
C CYS A 99 -6.74 7.59 -20.40
N VAL A 100 -6.22 8.29 -19.38
CA VAL A 100 -6.95 9.28 -18.60
C VAL A 100 -6.93 10.64 -19.30
N ARG A 101 -8.10 11.27 -19.37
CA ARG A 101 -8.28 12.62 -19.90
C ARG A 101 -7.87 13.65 -18.85
N LEU A 102 -6.60 14.05 -18.86
CA LEU A 102 -6.04 15.01 -17.89
C LEU A 102 -6.82 16.32 -17.84
N SER A 103 -7.29 16.84 -18.98
CA SER A 103 -8.07 18.08 -19.04
C SER A 103 -9.38 18.04 -18.24
N ARG A 104 -10.05 16.88 -18.18
CA ARG A 104 -11.25 16.71 -17.34
C ARG A 104 -10.87 16.67 -15.86
N PHE A 105 -9.79 15.95 -15.54
CA PHE A 105 -9.30 15.90 -14.17
C PHE A 105 -8.87 17.28 -13.66
N GLU A 106 -8.24 18.11 -14.47
CA GLU A 106 -7.88 19.49 -14.10
C GLU A 106 -9.11 20.39 -13.87
N GLN A 107 -10.19 20.17 -14.65
CA GLN A 107 -11.40 20.98 -14.58
C GLN A 107 -12.29 20.65 -13.39
N ASP A 108 -12.60 19.37 -13.19
CA ASP A 108 -13.59 18.93 -12.21
C ASP A 108 -13.13 17.72 -11.37
N ARG A 109 -11.84 17.35 -11.45
CA ARG A 109 -11.22 16.19 -10.78
C ARG A 109 -11.88 14.85 -11.10
N THR A 110 -12.65 14.76 -12.19
CA THR A 110 -13.21 13.49 -12.67
C THR A 110 -12.16 12.70 -13.44
N ILE A 111 -11.88 11.47 -13.00
CA ILE A 111 -11.00 10.56 -13.73
C ILE A 111 -11.84 9.89 -14.83
N SER A 112 -11.79 10.43 -16.03
CA SER A 112 -12.49 9.93 -17.23
C SER A 112 -11.50 9.28 -18.20
N PHE A 113 -11.77 8.05 -18.64
CA PHE A 113 -10.84 7.26 -19.44
C PHE A 113 -11.53 6.17 -20.26
N ILE A 114 -10.85 5.70 -21.31
CA ILE A 114 -11.22 4.45 -22.01
C ILE A 114 -10.19 3.39 -21.58
N PRO A 115 -10.54 2.38 -20.76
CA PRO A 115 -9.56 1.46 -20.20
C PRO A 115 -8.94 0.55 -21.28
N PRO A 116 -7.62 0.31 -21.25
CA PRO A 116 -7.02 -0.86 -21.89
C PRO A 116 -7.77 -2.14 -21.52
N ASP A 117 -7.71 -3.15 -22.39
CA ASP A 117 -8.26 -4.47 -22.08
C ASP A 117 -7.27 -5.29 -21.24
N GLY A 118 -7.76 -6.03 -20.26
CA GLY A 118 -6.92 -6.79 -19.33
C GLY A 118 -6.38 -5.95 -18.17
N GLU A 119 -5.19 -6.29 -17.69
CA GLU A 119 -4.58 -5.72 -16.48
C GLU A 119 -3.65 -4.53 -16.79
N PHE A 120 -3.85 -3.41 -16.08
CA PHE A 120 -3.00 -2.23 -16.18
C PHE A 120 -3.03 -1.40 -14.88
N GLU A 121 -2.02 -0.56 -14.66
CA GLU A 121 -2.07 0.46 -13.60
C GLU A 121 -2.77 1.71 -14.13
N LEU A 122 -3.90 2.09 -13.53
CA LEU A 122 -4.66 3.27 -13.93
C LEU A 122 -4.03 4.56 -13.38
N MET A 123 -3.58 4.52 -12.13
CA MET A 123 -2.91 5.64 -11.48
C MET A 123 -2.03 5.20 -10.33
N SER A 124 -1.03 6.01 -10.02
CA SER A 124 -0.27 5.98 -8.77
C SER A 124 -0.33 7.33 -8.08
N TYR A 125 -0.30 7.31 -6.75
CA TYR A 125 -0.37 8.52 -5.93
C TYR A 125 0.57 8.46 -4.73
N ARG A 126 0.98 9.63 -4.24
CA ARG A 126 1.75 9.77 -2.99
C ARG A 126 0.96 10.59 -1.97
N LEU A 127 0.88 10.09 -0.74
CA LEU A 127 0.33 10.82 0.40
C LEU A 127 1.44 11.09 1.42
N ASN A 128 1.62 12.35 1.79
CA ASN A 128 2.52 12.76 2.87
C ASN A 128 1.69 13.05 4.13
N THR A 129 1.06 12.00 4.65
CA THR A 129 0.26 12.10 5.87
C THR A 129 1.01 11.41 7.01
N LEU A 130 1.19 12.12 8.12
CA LEU A 130 1.68 11.54 9.36
C LEU A 130 0.62 10.55 9.90
N VAL A 131 0.85 9.26 9.67
CA VAL A 131 0.02 8.19 10.22
C VAL A 131 0.70 7.54 11.41
N LYS A 132 -0.11 7.06 12.36
CA LYS A 132 0.40 6.23 13.45
C LYS A 132 0.88 4.89 12.87
N PRO A 133 2.01 4.33 13.35
CA PRO A 133 2.48 3.03 12.90
C PRO A 133 1.41 1.95 13.09
N LEU A 134 1.12 1.20 12.02
CA LEU A 134 0.13 0.12 12.07
C LEU A 134 0.57 -1.01 13.01
N ILE A 135 1.88 -1.24 13.09
CA ILE A 135 2.52 -2.13 14.06
C ILE A 135 3.65 -1.34 14.70
N THR A 136 3.66 -1.29 16.03
CA THR A 136 4.77 -0.73 16.81
C THR A 136 5.58 -1.88 17.39
N VAL A 137 6.90 -1.76 17.34
CA VAL A 137 7.85 -2.71 17.93
C VAL A 137 8.63 -1.96 19.00
N GLU A 138 8.56 -2.47 20.22
CA GLU A 138 9.31 -1.97 21.38
C GLU A 138 10.38 -3.01 21.72
N ALA A 139 11.64 -2.60 21.78
CA ALA A 139 12.75 -3.44 22.19
C ALA A 139 13.27 -2.96 23.55
N VAL A 140 13.30 -3.85 24.53
CA VAL A 140 13.87 -3.58 25.86
C VAL A 140 15.10 -4.46 26.00
N VAL A 141 16.26 -3.83 26.11
CA VAL A 141 17.54 -4.50 26.35
C VAL A 141 17.81 -4.41 27.85
N ASP A 142 18.12 -5.55 28.50
CA ASP A 142 18.54 -5.54 29.89
C ASP A 142 20.02 -5.14 30.01
N PRO A 143 20.33 -3.95 30.59
CA PRO A 143 21.71 -3.49 30.74
C PRO A 143 22.49 -4.26 31.83
N SER A 144 21.83 -5.04 32.69
CA SER A 144 22.46 -5.72 33.82
C SER A 144 23.40 -6.86 33.42
N GLN A 145 23.28 -7.38 32.20
CA GLN A 145 24.08 -8.49 31.66
C GLN A 145 25.17 -8.04 30.66
N SER A 146 25.38 -6.72 30.55
CA SER A 146 26.29 -6.11 29.58
C SER A 146 27.70 -6.71 29.68
N GLY A 147 28.18 -7.32 28.58
CA GLY A 147 29.51 -7.94 28.46
C GLY A 147 29.56 -9.47 28.48
N ARG A 148 28.49 -10.17 28.90
CA ARG A 148 28.43 -11.65 28.86
C ARG A 148 27.25 -12.20 28.06
N ARG A 149 26.08 -11.56 28.15
CA ARG A 149 24.86 -11.97 27.45
C ARG A 149 24.05 -10.74 27.06
N LEU A 150 23.54 -10.74 25.83
CA LEU A 150 22.57 -9.76 25.39
C LEU A 150 21.17 -10.37 25.54
N GLU A 151 20.38 -9.84 26.48
CA GLU A 151 18.98 -10.22 26.63
C GLU A 151 18.10 -9.09 26.11
N VAL A 152 17.29 -9.40 25.09
CA VAL A 152 16.40 -8.44 24.43
C VAL A 152 14.98 -8.98 24.48
N MET A 153 14.09 -8.22 25.09
CA MET A 153 12.65 -8.47 25.03
C MET A 153 12.04 -7.60 23.94
N ILE A 154 11.42 -8.24 22.96
CA ILE A 154 10.76 -7.56 21.84
C ILE A 154 9.26 -7.68 22.02
N LYS A 155 8.56 -6.56 21.94
CA LYS A 155 7.10 -6.49 22.03
C LYS A 155 6.54 -5.85 20.79
N ALA A 156 5.65 -6.55 20.11
CA ALA A 156 4.93 -6.02 18.95
C ALA A 156 3.48 -5.71 19.31
N LYS A 157 2.99 -4.54 18.89
CA LYS A 157 1.62 -4.07 19.11
C LYS A 157 0.98 -3.64 17.79
N SER A 158 -0.12 -4.27 17.41
CA SER A 158 -0.93 -3.85 16.28
C SER A 158 -1.88 -2.71 16.68
N GLN A 159 -1.91 -1.62 15.93
CA GLN A 159 -2.68 -0.41 16.23
C GLN A 159 -3.86 -0.17 15.28
N PHE A 160 -4.03 -1.03 14.26
CA PHE A 160 -5.18 -0.99 13.37
C PHE A 160 -6.43 -1.62 14.00
N LYS A 161 -7.57 -1.45 13.32
CA LYS A 161 -8.90 -1.89 13.80
C LYS A 161 -8.91 -3.38 14.10
N SER A 162 -9.60 -3.78 15.17
CA SER A 162 -9.70 -5.18 15.63
C SER A 162 -10.27 -6.15 14.61
N ARG A 163 -11.12 -5.68 13.69
CA ARG A 163 -11.68 -6.47 12.58
C ARG A 163 -10.68 -6.77 11.45
N SER A 164 -9.54 -6.10 11.44
CA SER A 164 -8.49 -6.28 10.44
C SER A 164 -7.40 -7.19 11.00
N ILE A 165 -6.74 -7.93 10.10
CA ILE A 165 -5.68 -8.87 10.43
C ILE A 165 -4.52 -8.57 9.48
N ALA A 166 -3.33 -8.36 10.02
CA ALA A 166 -2.11 -8.31 9.23
C ALA A 166 -1.65 -9.75 8.96
N ASN A 167 -1.38 -10.08 7.70
CA ASN A 167 -0.92 -11.41 7.31
C ASN A 167 0.57 -11.37 7.01
N SER A 168 1.26 -12.48 7.25
CA SER A 168 2.68 -12.66 6.91
C SER A 168 3.56 -11.52 7.45
N VAL A 169 3.39 -11.20 8.73
CA VAL A 169 4.20 -10.18 9.40
C VAL A 169 5.56 -10.77 9.71
N GLU A 170 6.63 -10.07 9.33
CA GLU A 170 7.99 -10.38 9.74
C GLU A 170 8.59 -9.18 10.46
N ILE A 171 9.12 -9.41 11.65
CA ILE A 171 9.83 -8.42 12.45
C ILE A 171 11.30 -8.83 12.45
N HIS A 172 12.13 -7.99 11.85
CA HIS A 172 13.57 -8.19 11.70
C HIS A 172 14.25 -7.40 12.82
N VAL A 173 14.91 -8.10 13.72
CA VAL A 173 15.63 -7.54 14.87
C VAL A 173 17.12 -7.74 14.65
N PRO A 174 17.86 -6.67 14.27
CA PRO A 174 19.30 -6.74 14.13
C PRO A 174 19.96 -7.11 15.46
N VAL A 175 20.98 -7.95 15.39
CA VAL A 175 21.81 -8.34 16.52
C VAL A 175 23.29 -8.11 16.18
N PRO A 176 24.19 -8.06 17.17
CA PRO A 176 25.63 -8.01 16.90
C PRO A 176 26.11 -9.24 16.09
N GLY A 177 27.12 -9.06 15.24
CA GLY A 177 27.65 -10.14 14.40
C GLY A 177 28.51 -11.17 15.14
N ASP A 178 28.83 -10.94 16.41
CA ASP A 178 29.58 -11.85 17.30
C ASP A 178 28.66 -12.75 18.16
N VAL A 179 27.38 -12.84 17.81
CA VAL A 179 26.42 -13.73 18.48
C VAL A 179 26.71 -15.19 18.19
N ASP A 180 27.15 -15.94 19.21
CA ASP A 180 27.52 -17.35 19.12
C ASP A 180 26.35 -18.30 19.47
N THR A 181 25.62 -18.04 20.57
CA THR A 181 24.57 -18.95 21.08
C THR A 181 23.21 -18.28 21.26
N PRO A 182 22.48 -17.95 20.18
CA PRO A 182 21.19 -17.27 20.26
C PRO A 182 20.10 -18.21 20.81
N GLN A 183 19.40 -17.75 21.84
CA GLN A 183 18.21 -18.41 22.37
C GLN A 183 17.00 -17.51 22.16
N CYS A 184 16.11 -17.92 21.28
CA CYS A 184 14.93 -17.14 20.93
C CYS A 184 13.65 -17.89 21.34
N LYS A 185 12.73 -17.18 21.98
CA LYS A 185 11.39 -17.68 22.30
C LYS A 185 10.38 -16.61 21.89
N ALA A 186 9.21 -17.04 21.42
CA ALA A 186 8.12 -16.15 21.06
C ALA A 186 6.82 -16.71 21.63
N SER A 187 5.95 -15.82 22.12
CA SER A 187 4.60 -16.17 22.59
C SER A 187 3.65 -16.49 21.44
N THR A 188 3.94 -16.01 20.23
CA THR A 188 3.14 -16.22 19.03
C THR A 188 4.06 -16.28 17.81
N GLY A 189 3.73 -17.14 16.84
CA GLY A 189 4.52 -17.28 15.62
C GLY A 189 5.81 -18.08 15.85
N SER A 190 6.78 -17.88 14.97
CA SER A 190 8.08 -18.57 15.02
C SER A 190 9.20 -17.55 14.95
N VAL A 191 10.28 -17.81 15.67
CA VAL A 191 11.48 -16.97 15.68
C VAL A 191 12.67 -17.78 15.22
N LYS A 192 13.49 -17.22 14.33
CA LYS A 192 14.70 -17.86 13.81
C LYS A 192 15.83 -16.85 13.74
N TYR A 193 17.02 -17.27 14.14
CA TYR A 193 18.24 -16.51 13.92
C TYR A 193 18.76 -16.76 12.50
N HIS A 194 19.18 -15.69 11.84
CA HIS A 194 19.74 -15.64 10.50
C HIS A 194 21.15 -15.02 10.58
N PRO A 195 22.19 -15.83 10.80
CA PRO A 195 23.57 -15.36 10.94
C PRO A 195 24.05 -14.60 9.69
N GLU A 196 23.57 -14.96 8.51
CA GLU A 196 23.94 -14.32 7.24
C GLU A 196 23.45 -12.87 7.11
N LYS A 197 22.58 -12.42 8.03
CA LYS A 197 22.03 -11.06 8.08
C LYS A 197 22.29 -10.37 9.42
N ASP A 198 23.01 -11.01 10.33
CA ASP A 198 23.15 -10.58 11.72
C ASP A 198 21.78 -10.21 12.33
N CYS A 199 20.76 -11.06 12.13
CA CYS A 199 19.37 -10.70 12.42
C CYS A 199 18.57 -11.88 12.99
N VAL A 200 17.71 -11.59 13.95
CA VAL A 200 16.64 -12.49 14.38
C VAL A 200 15.36 -12.11 13.65
N ILE A 201 14.74 -13.06 12.96
CA ILE A 201 13.47 -12.86 12.24
C ILE A 201 12.35 -13.52 13.04
N TRP A 202 11.38 -12.70 13.45
CA TRP A 202 10.16 -13.13 14.09
C TRP A 202 8.99 -13.09 13.09
N SER A 203 8.48 -14.27 12.72
CA SER A 203 7.42 -14.43 11.73
C SER A 203 6.07 -14.75 12.40
N ILE A 204 5.06 -13.94 12.09
CA ILE A 204 3.68 -14.09 12.57
C ILE A 204 2.75 -14.23 11.36
N LYS A 205 2.14 -15.41 11.20
CA LYS A 205 1.26 -15.72 10.05
C LYS A 205 0.04 -14.80 10.00
N GLN A 206 -0.59 -14.56 11.15
CA GLN A 206 -1.76 -13.71 11.30
C GLN A 206 -1.64 -12.90 12.60
N PHE A 207 -1.62 -11.58 12.49
CA PHE A 207 -1.55 -10.65 13.61
C PHE A 207 -2.84 -9.81 13.65
N PRO A 208 -3.82 -10.15 14.51
CA PRO A 208 -5.07 -9.40 14.61
C PRO A 208 -4.85 -7.98 15.11
N GLY A 209 -5.73 -7.06 14.74
CA GLY A 209 -5.67 -5.66 15.18
C GLY A 209 -5.93 -5.48 16.67
N GLN A 210 -5.32 -4.45 17.26
CA GLN A 210 -5.40 -4.14 18.69
C GLN A 210 -4.95 -5.29 19.60
N LYS A 211 -3.92 -6.01 19.18
CA LYS A 211 -3.27 -7.08 19.95
C LYS A 211 -1.83 -6.73 20.28
N ILE A 212 -1.34 -7.31 21.36
CA ILE A 212 0.06 -7.23 21.80
C ILE A 212 0.59 -8.67 21.85
N THR A 213 1.80 -8.87 21.38
CA THR A 213 2.53 -10.14 21.49
C THR A 213 3.99 -9.87 21.84
N LEU A 214 4.61 -10.88 22.47
CA LEU A 214 5.98 -10.89 22.98
C LEU A 214 6.80 -12.01 22.32
#